data_AF-A0A656Z656-F1
#
_entry.id   AF-A0A656Z656-F1
#
_cell.length_a   1.000
_cell.length_b   1.000
_cell.length_c   1.000
_cell.angle_alpha   90.00
_cell.angle_beta   90.00
_cell.angle_gamma   90.00
#
_symmetry.space_group_name_H-M   'P 1'
#
loop_
_entity.id
_entity.type
_entity.pdbx_description
1 polymer ?
#
loop_
_entity_poly.entity_id
_entity_poly.type
_entity_poly.pdbx_seq_one_letter_code
_entity_poly.pdbx_strand_id
1 'polypeptide(L)' 'MPVERLSTRELQVLRMIGEGMSTQEMSRMLEVSAKTVGTYRERIKVKLSLPDSRSLNDVAGAYVGERIE' A
#
# COMPACT_ATOMS: atom_id res chain seq x y z
N MET A 1 12.29 -1.35 -8.75
CA MET A 1 11.91 -1.82 -7.39
C MET A 1 10.83 -2.89 -7.50
N PRO A 2 10.70 -3.84 -6.56
CA PRO A 2 9.66 -4.88 -6.61
C PRO A 2 8.22 -4.33 -6.63
N VAL A 3 8.02 -3.05 -6.30
CA VAL A 3 6.75 -2.31 -6.46
C VAL A 3 6.23 -2.26 -7.89
N GLU A 4 7.07 -2.47 -8.91
CA GLU A 4 6.67 -2.52 -10.32
C GLU A 4 5.77 -3.74 -10.64
N ARG A 5 5.72 -4.74 -9.73
CA ARG A 5 4.82 -5.90 -9.82
C ARG A 5 3.41 -5.61 -9.32
N LEU A 6 3.19 -4.46 -8.70
CA LEU A 6 1.90 -4.04 -8.20
C LEU A 6 1.04 -3.50 -9.34
N SER A 7 -0.24 -3.84 -9.35
CA SER A 7 -1.23 -3.21 -10.21
C SER A 7 -1.46 -1.77 -9.76
N THR A 8 -1.97 -0.92 -10.65
CA THR A 8 -2.25 0.51 -10.36
C THR A 8 -3.01 0.74 -9.05
N ARG A 9 -4.00 -0.11 -8.74
CA ARG A 9 -4.78 -0.02 -7.48
C ARG A 9 -3.98 -0.41 -6.24
N GLU A 10 -3.14 -1.43 -6.33
CA GLU A 10 -2.25 -1.86 -5.25
C GLU A 10 -1.17 -0.80 -4.98
N LEU A 11 -0.68 -0.17 -6.04
CA LEU A 11 0.29 0.92 -5.96
C LEU A 11 -0.31 2.18 -5.32
N GLN A 12 -1.58 2.51 -5.63
CA GLN A 12 -2.30 3.56 -4.90
C GLN A 12 -2.42 3.23 -3.40
N VAL A 13 -2.81 2.00 -3.05
CA VAL A 13 -2.89 1.58 -1.64
C VAL A 13 -1.53 1.67 -0.96
N LEU A 14 -0.47 1.18 -1.60
CA LEU A 14 0.89 1.29 -1.07
C LEU A 14 1.28 2.76 -0.80
N ARG A 15 1.01 3.65 -1.76
CA ARG A 15 1.30 5.09 -1.60
C ARG A 15 0.54 5.68 -0.41
N MET A 16 -0.78 5.46 -0.33
CA MET A 16 -1.59 6.00 0.77
C MET A 16 -1.15 5.48 2.14
N ILE A 17 -0.68 4.23 2.21
CA ILE A 17 -0.07 3.69 3.43
C ILE A 17 1.19 4.47 3.80
N GLY A 18 2.04 4.78 2.81
CA GLY A 18 3.28 5.54 3.01
C GLY A 18 3.03 6.98 3.45
N GLU A 19 1.91 7.57 3.01
CA GLU A 19 1.44 8.88 3.46
C GLU A 19 0.77 8.86 4.84
N GLY A 20 0.71 7.69 5.50
CA GLY A 20 0.13 7.53 6.84
C GLY A 20 -1.40 7.50 6.86
N MET A 21 -2.05 7.25 5.72
CA MET A 21 -3.51 7.19 5.67
C MET A 21 -4.06 5.94 6.35
N SER A 22 -5.20 6.09 7.03
CA SER A 22 -5.91 4.99 7.66
C SER A 22 -6.72 4.17 6.65
N THR A 23 -6.99 2.90 6.98
CA THR A 23 -7.80 2.00 6.13
C THR A 23 -9.16 2.58 5.75
N GLN A 24 -9.78 3.36 6.65
CA GLN A 24 -11.04 4.06 6.37
C GLN A 24 -10.89 5.20 5.35
N GLU A 25 -9.82 5.98 5.44
CA GLU A 25 -9.53 7.06 4.50
C GLU A 25 -9.22 6.49 3.11
N MET A 26 -8.41 5.43 3.04
CA MET A 26 -8.16 4.69 1.81
C MET A 26 -9.45 4.11 1.20
N SER A 27 -10.33 3.56 2.04
CA SER A 27 -11.61 3.01 1.62
C SER A 27 -12.50 4.08 0.98
N ARG A 28 -12.56 5.28 1.57
CA ARG A 28 -13.28 6.43 1.01
C ARG A 28 -12.66 6.92 -0.29
N MET A 29 -11.35 7.11 -0.34
CA MET A 29 -10.68 7.66 -1.53
C MET A 29 -10.70 6.71 -2.74
N LEU A 30 -10.66 5.41 -2.50
CA LEU A 30 -10.73 4.40 -3.58
C LEU A 30 -12.16 4.01 -3.94
N GLU A 31 -13.15 4.48 -3.19
CA GLU A 31 -14.56 4.07 -3.30
C GLU A 31 -14.74 2.54 -3.17
N VAL A 32 -13.98 1.92 -2.26
CA VAL A 32 -14.05 0.47 -1.96
C VAL A 32 -14.28 0.24 -0.49
N SER A 33 -14.75 -0.96 -0.11
CA SER A 33 -14.88 -1.31 1.30
C SER A 33 -13.52 -1.43 2.00
N ALA A 34 -13.45 -1.14 3.30
CA ALA A 34 -12.29 -1.41 4.15
C ALA A 34 -11.82 -2.88 4.05
N LYS A 35 -12.74 -3.83 3.81
CA LYS A 35 -12.41 -5.23 3.53
C LYS A 35 -11.56 -5.37 2.27
N THR A 36 -11.93 -4.67 1.20
CA THR A 36 -11.21 -4.63 -0.07
C THR A 36 -9.81 -4.01 0.10
N VAL A 37 -9.69 -2.94 0.90
CA VAL A 37 -8.37 -2.38 1.27
C VAL A 37 -7.51 -3.43 1.98
N GLY A 38 -8.09 -4.20 2.91
CA GLY A 38 -7.42 -5.34 3.53
C GLY A 38 -6.93 -6.38 2.52
N THR A 39 -7.76 -6.73 1.52
CA THR A 39 -7.36 -7.63 0.42
C THR A 39 -6.22 -7.06 -0.41
N TYR A 40 -6.21 -5.75 -0.71
CA TYR A 40 -5.08 -5.13 -1.41
C TYR A 40 -3.81 -5.20 -0.58
N ARG A 41 -3.86 -4.93 0.74
CA ARG A 41 -2.70 -5.04 1.64
C ARG A 41 -2.13 -6.45 1.65
N GLU A 42 -2.98 -7.47 1.75
CA GLU A 42 -2.57 -8.88 1.64
C GLU A 42 -1.87 -9.17 0.32
N ARG A 43 -2.48 -8.77 -0.80
CA ARG A 43 -1.89 -8.99 -2.13
C ARG A 43 -0.55 -8.28 -2.30
N ILE A 44 -0.43 -7.04 -1.82
CA ILE A 44 0.83 -6.29 -1.85
C ILE A 44 1.90 -7.04 -1.06
N LYS A 45 1.59 -7.51 0.16
CA LYS A 45 2.54 -8.29 0.96
C LYS A 45 2.99 -9.55 0.23
N VAL A 46 2.07 -10.30 -0.38
CA VAL A 46 2.41 -11.51 -1.15
C VAL A 46 3.31 -11.17 -2.35
N LYS A 47 2.96 -10.13 -3.12
CA LYS A 47 3.71 -9.71 -4.31
C LYS A 47 5.11 -9.17 -4.00
N LEU A 48 5.26 -8.51 -2.86
CA LEU A 48 6.52 -7.95 -2.38
C LEU A 48 7.27 -8.90 -1.43
N SER A 49 6.74 -10.10 -1.19
CA SER A 49 7.26 -11.09 -0.24
C SER A 49 7.54 -10.51 1.16
N LEU A 50 6.60 -9.68 1.65
CA LEU A 50 6.70 -9.04 2.96
C LEU A 50 6.13 -9.95 4.06
N PRO A 51 6.86 -10.15 5.15
CA PRO A 51 6.45 -11.06 6.23
C PRO A 51 5.27 -10.52 7.04
N ASP A 52 5.16 -9.20 7.17
CA ASP A 52 4.20 -8.59 8.08
C ASP A 52 3.75 -7.19 7.64
N SER A 53 2.74 -6.68 8.35
CA SER A 53 2.19 -5.35 8.11
C SER A 53 3.20 -4.24 8.41
N ARG A 54 4.16 -4.43 9.32
CA ARG A 54 5.16 -3.40 9.63
C ARG A 54 6.12 -3.21 8.45
N SER A 55 6.59 -4.31 7.87
CA SER A 55 7.39 -4.33 6.65
C SER A 55 6.67 -3.64 5.48
N LEU A 56 5.34 -3.80 5.38
CA LEU A 56 4.53 -3.06 4.41
C LEU A 56 4.54 -1.55 4.65
N ASN A 57 4.42 -1.10 5.89
CA ASN A 57 4.49 0.33 6.21
C ASN A 57 5.87 0.91 5.95
N ASP A 58 6.94 0.16 6.25
CA ASP A 58 8.32 0.58 6.03
C ASP A 58 8.61 0.80 4.54
N VAL A 59 8.30 -0.20 3.70
CA VAL A 59 8.43 -0.10 2.24
C VAL A 59 7.55 1.02 1.67
N ALA A 60 6.33 1.18 2.19
CA ALA A 60 5.44 2.24 1.76
C ALA A 60 5.99 3.64 2.09
N GLY A 61 6.57 3.82 3.28
CA GLY A 61 7.23 5.06 3.69
C GLY A 61 8.45 5.37 2.83
N ALA A 62 9.31 4.37 2.59
CA ALA A 62 10.44 4.51 1.67
C ALA A 62 10.01 4.90 0.25
N TYR A 63 8.94 4.28 -0.26
CA TYR A 63 8.40 4.56 -1.60
C TYR A 63 7.88 5.99 -1.76
N VAL A 64 7.29 6.58 -0.71
CA VAL A 64 6.85 7.98 -0.75
C VAL A 64 8.05 8.93 -0.57
N GLY A 65 8.99 8.60 0.32
CA GLY A 65 10.20 9.38 0.55
C GLY A 65 11.09 9.54 -0.69
N GLU A 66 11.32 8.45 -1.45
CA GLU A 66 12.13 8.47 -2.69
C GLU A 66 11.50 9.27 -3.84
N ARG A 67 10.25 9.71 -3.72
CA ARG A 67 9.56 10.49 -4.76
C ARG A 67 9.58 11.99 -4.52
N ILE A 68 10.18 12.45 -3.42
CA ILE A 68 10.30 13.87 -3.05
C ILE A 68 11.59 14.49 -3.61
N GLU A 69 12.46 13.72 -4.27
CA GLU A 69 13.69 14.19 -4.93
C GLU A 69 13.52 14.46 -6.44
#